data_AF-A0A0N5BL43-F1
#
_entry.id   AF-A0A0N5BL43-F1
#
_cell.length_a   1.000
_cell.length_b   1.000
_cell.length_c   1.000
_cell.angle_alpha   90.00
_cell.angle_beta   90.00
_cell.angle_gamma   90.00
#
_symmetry.space_group_name_H-M   'P 1'
#
loop_
_entity.id
_entity.type
_entity.pdbx_description
1 polymer ?
#
loop_
_entity_poly.entity_id
_entity_poly.type
_entity_poly.pdbx_seq_one_letter_code
_entity_poly.pdbx_strand_id
1 'polypeptide(L)'
;MKVFEILTVFIIISISYIVRICAKTVQLTVHGTPICRHKYSPPEKISNENVTAKLKHNKFSAPLKSKSLPCDKKITLSANVQYSNIRDKAFYVTYTYSNSSTNFTEIIPTDCKKDNVYNGPNYICDFGELNPNKYERERKQEYEDILDNMESGAGLG
;
A
#
# COMPACT_ATOMS: atom_id res chain seq x y z
N MET A 1 -17.91 44.46 18.32
CA MET A 1 -18.68 43.60 17.39
C MET A 1 -17.95 43.34 16.06
N LYS A 2 -17.25 44.31 15.46
CA LYS A 2 -16.52 44.13 14.18
C LYS A 2 -15.48 42.99 14.12
N VAL A 3 -14.85 42.64 15.26
CA VAL A 3 -13.83 41.57 15.31
C VAL A 3 -14.44 40.17 15.13
N PHE A 4 -15.67 39.96 15.60
CA PHE A 4 -16.34 38.66 15.46
C PHE A 4 -16.74 38.40 14.01
N GLU A 5 -17.21 39.41 13.28
CA GLU A 5 -17.60 39.28 11.87
C GLU A 5 -16.42 38.92 10.96
N ILE A 6 -15.24 39.49 11.21
CA ILE A 6 -14.01 39.17 10.45
C ILE A 6 -13.61 37.71 10.70
N LEU A 7 -13.69 37.23 11.95
CA LEU A 7 -13.34 35.86 12.30
C LEU A 7 -14.24 34.84 11.58
N THR A 8 -15.55 35.12 11.49
CA THR A 8 -16.50 34.23 10.81
C THR A 8 -16.19 34.10 9.31
N VAL A 9 -15.81 35.21 8.66
CA VAL A 9 -15.43 35.20 7.24
C VAL A 9 -14.16 34.37 7.01
N PHE A 10 -13.14 34.52 7.85
CA PHE A 10 -11.92 33.71 7.76
C PHE A 10 -12.19 32.21 7.96
N ILE A 11 -13.08 31.85 8.89
CA ILE A 11 -13.48 30.45 9.14
C ILE A 11 -14.18 29.87 7.91
N ILE A 12 -15.13 30.60 7.31
CA ILE A 12 -15.86 30.15 6.11
C ILE A 12 -14.92 29.95 4.93
N ILE A 13 -13.99 30.88 4.70
CA ILE A 13 -12.98 30.77 3.62
C ILE A 13 -12.07 29.56 3.86
N SER A 14 -11.63 29.36 5.10
CA SER A 14 -10.76 28.24 5.48
C SER A 14 -11.43 26.88 5.27
N ILE A 15 -12.68 26.73 5.71
CA ILE A 15 -13.47 25.50 5.50
C ILE A 15 -13.68 25.26 4.00
N SER A 16 -14.04 26.31 3.24
CA SER A 16 -14.26 26.21 1.79
C SER A 16 -13.00 25.74 1.04
N TYR A 17 -11.83 26.20 1.46
CA TYR A 17 -10.55 25.80 0.88
C TYR A 17 -10.20 24.33 1.20
N ILE A 18 -10.39 23.91 2.45
CA ILE A 18 -10.15 22.52 2.89
C ILE A 18 -11.05 21.55 2.13
N VAL A 19 -12.34 21.87 1.98
CA VAL A 19 -13.32 21.04 1.25
C VAL A 19 -12.91 20.88 -0.22
N ARG A 20 -12.45 21.95 -0.88
CA ARG A 20 -11.97 21.89 -2.27
C ARG A 20 -10.76 20.97 -2.46
N ILE A 21 -9.81 20.99 -1.53
CA ILE A 21 -8.65 20.09 -1.58
C ILE A 21 -9.07 18.63 -1.35
N CYS A 22 -10.03 18.39 -0.46
CA CYS A 22 -10.53 17.05 -0.17
C CYS A 22 -11.34 16.46 -1.34
N ALA A 23 -11.98 17.28 -2.17
CA ALA A 23 -12.75 16.86 -3.33
C ALA A 23 -11.90 16.66 -4.60
N LYS A 24 -10.58 16.90 -4.55
CA LYS A 24 -9.73 16.83 -5.74
C LYS A 24 -9.51 15.38 -6.19
N THR A 25 -9.98 15.07 -7.40
CA THR A 25 -9.68 13.80 -8.07
C THR A 25 -8.25 13.83 -8.64
N VAL A 26 -7.51 12.75 -8.43
CA VAL A 26 -6.15 12.55 -8.92
C VAL A 26 -6.03 11.16 -9.56
N GLN A 27 -5.12 11.03 -10.51
CA GLN A 27 -4.75 9.73 -11.06
C GLN A 27 -3.70 9.09 -10.15
N LEU A 28 -4.10 8.08 -9.39
CA LEU A 28 -3.19 7.25 -8.62
C LEU A 28 -2.55 6.22 -9.56
N THR A 29 -1.23 6.28 -9.71
CA THR A 29 -0.44 5.30 -10.44
C THR A 29 0.49 4.59 -9.47
N VAL A 30 0.40 3.26 -9.44
CA VAL A 30 1.16 2.41 -8.54
C VAL A 30 2.10 1.53 -9.36
N HIS A 31 3.34 1.47 -8.93
CA HIS A 31 4.39 0.63 -9.49
C HIS A 31 4.90 -0.37 -8.44
N GLY A 32 5.16 -1.60 -8.87
CA GLY A 32 5.86 -2.57 -8.05
C GLY A 32 6.37 -3.73 -8.89
N THR A 33 7.54 -4.26 -8.54
CA THR A 33 8.20 -5.37 -9.23
C THR A 33 8.27 -6.56 -8.27
N PRO A 34 7.28 -7.47 -8.29
CA PRO A 34 7.30 -8.68 -7.46
C PRO A 34 8.41 -9.63 -7.88
N ILE A 35 9.35 -9.90 -6.97
CA ILE A 35 10.46 -10.81 -7.21
C ILE A 35 9.95 -12.25 -7.18
N CYS A 36 10.41 -13.08 -8.12
CA CYS A 36 10.15 -14.51 -8.08
C CYS A 36 10.89 -15.21 -6.93
N ARG A 37 10.26 -16.21 -6.28
CA ARG A 37 10.87 -16.93 -5.14
C ARG A 37 12.20 -17.63 -5.44
N HIS A 38 12.44 -18.01 -6.70
CA HIS A 38 13.66 -18.71 -7.11
C HIS A 38 14.95 -17.90 -6.95
N LYS A 39 14.88 -16.56 -6.76
CA LYS A 39 16.09 -15.76 -6.48
C LYS A 39 16.77 -16.16 -5.16
N TYR A 40 16.09 -16.89 -4.28
CA TYR A 40 16.59 -17.27 -2.94
C TYR A 40 16.47 -18.77 -2.60
N SER A 41 16.00 -19.62 -3.53
CA SER A 41 15.80 -21.06 -3.32
C SER A 41 16.45 -21.87 -4.45
N PRO A 42 16.86 -23.15 -4.22
CA PRO A 42 17.50 -23.96 -5.24
C PRO A 42 16.67 -24.05 -6.55
N PRO A 43 17.34 -24.09 -7.71
CA PRO A 43 16.82 -23.63 -9.01
C PRO A 43 15.69 -24.48 -9.65
N GLU A 44 15.17 -25.49 -8.97
CA GLU A 44 14.47 -26.57 -9.69
C GLU A 44 12.96 -26.42 -9.82
N LYS A 45 12.30 -25.50 -9.10
CA LYS A 45 10.84 -25.33 -9.24
C LYS A 45 10.43 -23.86 -9.14
N ILE A 46 9.64 -23.45 -10.13
CA ILE A 46 8.89 -22.18 -10.25
C ILE A 46 9.64 -21.08 -11.05
N SER A 47 9.82 -21.31 -12.36
CA SER A 47 10.32 -20.29 -13.31
C SER A 47 9.23 -19.38 -13.89
N ASN A 48 7.95 -19.74 -13.77
CA ASN A 48 6.84 -19.05 -14.46
C ASN A 48 5.63 -18.85 -13.54
N GLU A 49 5.82 -18.17 -12.41
CA GLU A 49 4.69 -17.82 -11.56
C GLU A 49 4.09 -16.48 -11.96
N ASN A 50 2.76 -16.47 -12.10
CA ASN A 50 2.04 -15.23 -12.33
C ASN A 50 1.69 -14.60 -10.98
N VAL A 51 1.90 -13.30 -10.90
CA VAL A 51 1.56 -12.47 -9.75
C VAL A 51 0.39 -11.58 -10.14
N THR A 52 -0.71 -11.73 -9.42
CA THR A 52 -1.88 -10.85 -9.56
C THR A 52 -1.78 -9.73 -8.55
N ALA A 53 -1.64 -8.49 -9.03
CA ALA A 53 -1.74 -7.29 -8.22
C ALA A 53 -3.15 -6.71 -8.31
N LYS A 54 -3.73 -6.36 -7.15
CA LYS A 54 -5.06 -5.74 -7.06
C LYS A 54 -4.98 -4.47 -6.24
N LEU A 55 -5.29 -3.34 -6.86
CA LEU A 55 -5.48 -2.06 -6.18
C LEU A 55 -6.87 -2.04 -5.57
N LYS A 56 -6.94 -1.84 -4.26
CA LYS A 56 -8.17 -1.87 -3.48
C LYS A 56 -8.30 -0.63 -2.61
N HIS A 57 -9.54 -0.39 -2.19
CA HIS A 57 -9.92 0.62 -1.22
C HIS A 57 -10.51 -0.08 0.00
N ASN A 58 -10.18 0.32 1.21
CA ASN A 58 -10.63 -0.34 2.45
C ASN A 58 -12.15 -0.44 2.62
N LYS A 59 -12.90 0.54 2.12
CA LYS A 59 -14.38 0.55 2.12
C LYS A 59 -15.05 -0.29 1.02
N PHE A 60 -14.32 -0.74 -0.01
CA PHE A 60 -14.92 -1.43 -1.16
C PHE A 60 -14.38 -2.86 -1.28
N SER A 61 -15.27 -3.83 -1.50
CA SER A 61 -14.89 -5.23 -1.69
C SER A 61 -14.25 -5.50 -3.05
N ALA A 62 -14.72 -4.81 -4.09
CA ALA A 62 -14.22 -4.95 -5.45
C ALA A 62 -12.88 -4.19 -5.63
N PRO A 63 -11.91 -4.77 -6.37
CA PRO A 63 -10.70 -4.06 -6.73
C PRO A 63 -11.01 -2.93 -7.71
N LEU A 64 -10.39 -1.77 -7.52
CA LEU A 64 -10.44 -0.65 -8.47
C LEU A 64 -9.72 -0.99 -9.77
N LYS A 65 -8.61 -1.74 -9.64
CA LYS A 65 -7.85 -2.25 -10.77
C LYS A 65 -7.18 -3.56 -10.39
N SER A 66 -7.07 -4.45 -11.37
CA SER A 66 -6.35 -5.72 -11.24
C SER A 66 -5.49 -5.92 -12.47
N LYS A 67 -4.29 -6.49 -12.28
CA LYS A 67 -3.40 -6.91 -13.36
C LYS A 67 -2.62 -8.13 -12.93
N SER A 68 -2.49 -9.10 -13.83
CA SER A 68 -1.68 -10.30 -13.62
C SER A 68 -0.55 -10.30 -14.63
N LEU A 69 0.69 -10.49 -14.16
CA LEU A 69 1.88 -10.61 -14.98
C LEU A 69 2.82 -11.65 -14.34
N PRO A 70 3.75 -12.22 -15.11
CA PRO A 70 4.84 -13.01 -14.53
C PRO A 70 5.59 -12.21 -13.47
N CYS A 71 6.10 -12.88 -12.44
CA CYS A 71 7.04 -12.27 -11.49
C CYS A 71 8.32 -11.76 -12.22
N ASP A 72 9.09 -10.92 -11.53
CA ASP A 72 10.20 -10.11 -12.04
C ASP A 72 9.82 -9.09 -13.13
N LYS A 73 8.54 -8.95 -13.46
CA LYS A 73 8.03 -7.88 -14.32
C LYS A 73 7.44 -6.75 -13.49
N LYS A 74 7.74 -5.51 -13.90
CA LYS A 74 7.13 -4.31 -13.32
C LYS A 74 5.62 -4.31 -13.58
N ILE A 75 4.83 -4.35 -12.51
CA ILE A 75 3.38 -4.21 -12.55
C ILE A 75 3.04 -2.73 -12.34
N THR A 76 2.18 -2.21 -13.22
CA THR A 76 1.64 -0.85 -13.12
C THR A 76 0.11 -0.92 -13.05
N LEU A 77 -0.46 -0.27 -12.05
CA LEU A 77 -1.90 -0.09 -11.86
C LEU A 77 -2.21 1.40 -11.84
N SER A 78 -3.27 1.83 -12.51
CA SER A 78 -3.71 3.22 -12.50
C SER A 78 -5.22 3.33 -12.31
N ALA A 79 -5.67 4.26 -11.46
CA ALA A 79 -7.07 4.54 -11.20
C ALA A 79 -7.28 6.03 -10.82
N ASN A 80 -8.45 6.58 -11.16
CA ASN A 80 -8.85 7.92 -10.73
C ASN A 80 -9.49 7.84 -9.34
N VAL A 81 -8.96 8.59 -8.39
CA VAL A 81 -9.35 8.51 -6.97
C VAL A 81 -9.36 9.88 -6.32
N GLN A 82 -10.02 10.03 -5.18
CA GLN A 82 -9.94 11.26 -4.38
C GLN A 82 -8.61 11.33 -3.63
N TYR A 83 -7.96 12.49 -3.65
CA TYR A 83 -6.68 12.70 -2.97
C TYR A 83 -6.78 12.55 -1.45
N SER A 84 -7.90 12.94 -0.86
CA SER A 84 -8.21 12.72 0.57
C SER A 84 -8.05 11.25 0.95
N ASN A 85 -8.62 10.34 0.18
CA ASN A 85 -8.53 8.90 0.43
C ASN A 85 -7.09 8.37 0.36
N ILE A 86 -6.22 8.99 -0.45
CA ILE A 86 -4.78 8.65 -0.47
C ILE A 86 -4.15 9.09 0.85
N ARG A 87 -4.32 10.36 1.22
CA ARG A 87 -3.77 10.92 2.48
C ARG A 87 -4.23 10.13 3.70
N ASP A 88 -5.48 9.68 3.70
CA ASP A 88 -6.12 8.97 4.79
C ASP A 88 -5.83 7.45 4.78
N LYS A 89 -4.85 7.00 3.99
CA LYS A 89 -4.37 5.60 3.92
C LYS A 89 -5.47 4.59 3.53
N ALA A 90 -6.42 5.01 2.70
CA ALA A 90 -7.56 4.16 2.34
C ALA A 90 -7.25 3.14 1.24
N PHE A 91 -6.11 3.29 0.55
CA PHE A 91 -5.73 2.42 -0.57
C PHE A 91 -4.59 1.46 -0.21
N TYR A 92 -4.67 0.26 -0.76
CA TYR A 92 -3.63 -0.75 -0.63
C TYR A 92 -3.59 -1.62 -1.89
N VAL A 93 -2.45 -2.26 -2.13
CA VAL A 93 -2.25 -3.21 -3.22
C VAL A 93 -1.96 -4.57 -2.65
N THR A 94 -2.77 -5.57 -3.00
CA THR A 94 -2.50 -6.96 -2.66
C THR A 94 -1.81 -7.65 -3.83
N TYR A 95 -0.70 -8.32 -3.56
CA TYR A 95 0.00 -9.17 -4.52
C TYR A 95 -0.28 -10.63 -4.18
N THR A 96 -0.67 -11.43 -5.17
CA THR A 96 -0.97 -12.85 -4.97
C THR A 96 -0.26 -13.69 -6.02
N TYR A 97 0.60 -14.58 -5.55
CA TYR A 97 1.40 -15.50 -6.34
C TYR A 97 0.59 -16.77 -6.61
N SER A 98 0.43 -17.14 -7.89
CA SER A 98 -0.55 -18.14 -8.31
C SER A 98 -0.29 -19.57 -7.83
N ASN A 99 0.99 -19.95 -7.66
CA ASN A 99 1.42 -21.33 -7.44
C ASN A 99 1.85 -21.56 -5.99
N SER A 100 2.50 -20.58 -5.38
CA SER A 100 3.03 -20.62 -4.02
C SER A 100 2.00 -20.26 -2.95
N SER A 101 0.77 -19.89 -3.35
CA SER A 101 -0.30 -19.42 -2.46
C SER A 101 0.10 -18.26 -1.56
N THR A 102 1.16 -17.54 -1.92
CA THR A 102 1.71 -16.46 -1.13
C THR A 102 1.02 -15.16 -1.50
N ASN A 103 0.67 -14.39 -0.48
CA ASN A 103 0.19 -13.03 -0.68
C ASN A 103 0.82 -12.08 0.34
N PHE A 104 0.90 -10.82 -0.05
CA PHE A 104 1.26 -9.72 0.82
C PHE A 104 0.55 -8.46 0.35
N THR A 105 0.57 -7.44 1.21
CA THR A 105 -0.15 -6.18 1.00
C THR A 105 0.79 -5.01 1.25
N GLU A 106 0.71 -4.02 0.37
CA GLU A 106 1.41 -2.75 0.48
C GLU A 106 0.38 -1.62 0.62
N ILE A 107 0.58 -0.74 1.60
CA ILE A 107 -0.34 0.34 1.96
C ILE A 107 0.13 1.66 1.33
N ILE A 108 -0.79 2.37 0.69
CA ILE A 108 -0.52 3.67 0.08
C ILE A 108 -0.99 4.77 1.05
N PRO A 109 -0.17 5.80 1.33
CA PRO A 109 1.17 6.04 0.82
C PRO A 109 2.30 5.48 1.70
N THR A 110 1.98 4.80 2.79
CA THR A 110 2.93 4.41 3.85
C THR A 110 4.14 3.63 3.33
N ASP A 111 3.90 2.64 2.47
CA ASP A 111 4.95 1.72 2.00
C ASP A 111 5.56 2.15 0.66
N CYS A 112 5.04 3.23 0.08
CA CYS A 112 5.60 3.81 -1.12
C CYS A 112 6.99 4.41 -0.82
N LYS A 113 7.97 4.19 -1.71
CA LYS A 113 9.32 4.75 -1.57
C LYS A 113 9.29 6.29 -1.51
N LYS A 114 10.26 6.90 -0.82
CA LYS A 114 10.27 8.34 -0.50
C LYS A 114 10.19 9.29 -1.71
N ASP A 115 10.45 8.83 -2.92
CA ASP A 115 10.43 9.63 -4.15
C ASP A 115 9.01 9.81 -4.76
N ASN A 116 7.94 9.64 -3.97
CA ASN A 116 6.57 9.77 -4.49
C ASN A 116 6.29 11.20 -4.95
N VAL A 117 5.93 11.33 -6.22
CA VAL A 117 5.73 12.64 -6.84
C VAL A 117 4.24 12.96 -6.89
N TYR A 118 3.79 13.86 -6.00
CA TYR A 118 2.52 14.56 -6.20
C TYR A 118 2.75 15.72 -7.16
N ASN A 119 2.31 15.57 -8.41
CA ASN A 119 2.47 16.59 -9.46
C ASN A 119 1.20 17.41 -9.71
N GLY A 120 0.19 17.30 -8.84
CA GLY A 120 -1.09 18.01 -9.01
C GLY A 120 -2.22 17.09 -9.50
N PRO A 121 -2.24 16.65 -10.77
CA PRO A 121 -3.25 15.71 -11.27
C PRO A 121 -2.85 14.25 -11.02
N ASN A 122 -1.57 13.98 -10.74
CA ASN A 122 -1.02 12.64 -10.63
C ASN A 122 -0.43 12.39 -9.24
N TYR A 123 -0.68 11.20 -8.71
CA TYR A 123 -0.03 10.67 -7.53
C TYR A 123 0.68 9.38 -7.92
N ILE A 124 2.01 9.37 -7.89
CA ILE A 124 2.80 8.18 -8.21
C ILE A 124 3.29 7.56 -6.92
N CYS A 125 2.96 6.29 -6.72
CA CYS A 125 3.49 5.44 -5.65
C CYS A 125 4.37 4.36 -6.27
N ASP A 126 5.64 4.28 -5.88
CA ASP A 126 6.52 3.19 -6.30
C ASP A 126 6.95 2.36 -5.08
N PHE A 127 6.57 1.09 -5.05
CA PHE A 127 7.03 0.16 -4.03
C PHE A 127 8.42 -0.44 -4.35
N GLY A 128 8.88 -0.30 -5.60
CA GLY A 128 10.13 -0.85 -6.10
C GLY A 128 10.11 -2.38 -6.18
N GLU A 129 11.21 -3.00 -5.77
CA GLU A 129 11.33 -4.46 -5.71
C GLU A 129 10.62 -5.03 -4.48
N LEU A 130 9.69 -5.95 -4.73
CA LEU A 130 8.86 -6.57 -3.69
C LEU A 130 9.32 -8.01 -3.47
N ASN A 131 9.94 -8.27 -2.32
CA ASN A 131 10.44 -9.60 -1.98
C ASN A 131 9.43 -10.36 -1.10
N PRO A 132 8.77 -11.41 -1.61
CA PRO A 132 7.80 -12.18 -0.81
C PRO A 132 8.44 -12.87 0.41
N ASN A 133 9.74 -13.17 0.36
CA ASN A 133 10.45 -13.86 1.45
C ASN A 133 10.86 -12.92 2.59
N LYS A 134 10.84 -11.59 2.36
CA LYS A 134 11.05 -10.61 3.43
C LYS A 134 9.90 -10.69 4.43
N TYR A 135 8.67 -10.71 3.90
CA TYR A 135 7.45 -10.82 4.70
C TYR A 135 7.34 -12.14 5.47
N GLU A 136 7.84 -13.26 4.93
CA GLU A 136 7.90 -14.51 5.68
C GLU A 136 8.89 -14.47 6.83
N ARG A 137 10.07 -13.86 6.63
CA ARG A 137 11.08 -13.72 7.70
C ARG A 137 10.61 -12.79 8.81
N GLU A 138 10.05 -11.64 8.47
CA GLU A 138 9.52 -10.69 9.46
C GLU A 138 8.38 -11.30 10.28
N ARG A 139 7.45 -12.02 9.64
CA ARG A 139 6.41 -12.77 10.37
C ARG A 139 6.99 -13.84 11.29
N LYS A 140 7.98 -14.61 10.81
CA LYS A 140 8.59 -15.65 11.62
C LYS A 140 9.25 -15.05 12.87
N GLN A 141 9.97 -13.95 12.70
CA GLN A 141 10.62 -13.26 13.81
C GLN A 141 9.62 -12.75 14.85
N GLU A 142 8.51 -12.13 14.41
CA GLU A 142 7.44 -11.68 15.32
C GLU A 142 6.81 -12.83 16.12
N TYR A 143 6.63 -14.01 15.51
CA TYR A 143 6.14 -15.19 16.23
C TYR A 143 7.13 -15.74 17.26
N GLU A 144 8.42 -15.82 16.93
CA GLU A 144 9.47 -16.29 17.87
C GLU A 144 9.58 -15.31 19.05
N ASP A 145 9.54 -14.00 18.80
CA ASP A 145 9.55 -12.98 19.86
C ASP A 145 8.31 -13.12 20.78
N ILE A 146 7.13 -13.46 20.25
CA ILE A 146 5.93 -13.73 21.05
C ILE A 146 6.11 -14.99 21.90
N LEU A 147 6.68 -16.06 21.35
CA LEU A 147 6.91 -17.32 22.07
C LEU A 147 7.91 -17.14 23.21
N ASP A 148 9.04 -16.46 22.97
CA ASP A 148 10.05 -16.16 24.00
C ASP A 148 9.46 -15.36 25.17
N ASN A 149 8.53 -14.43 24.87
CA ASN A 149 7.83 -13.65 25.89
C ASN A 149 6.78 -14.46 26.67
N MET A 150 6.17 -15.49 26.05
CA MET A 150 5.26 -16.40 26.74
C MET A 150 5.99 -17.38 27.67
N GLU A 151 7.18 -17.86 27.28
CA GLU A 151 8.00 -18.73 28.12
C GLU A 151 8.65 -18.00 29.29
N SER A 152 9.06 -16.74 29.09
CA SER A 152 9.65 -15.89 30.14
C SER A 152 8.62 -15.42 31.19
N GLY A 153 7.33 -15.44 30.86
CA GLY A 153 6.24 -15.04 31.77
C GLY A 153 5.73 -16.15 32.70
N ALA A 154 6.13 -17.41 32.50
CA ALA A 154 5.68 -18.55 33.29
C ALA A 154 6.55 -18.86 34.53
N GLY A 155 7.60 -18.07 34.76
CA GLY A 155 8.61 -18.28 35.81
C GLY A 155 8.50 -17.36 37.03
N LEU A 156 7.30 -17.11 37.55
CA LEU A 156 7.10 -16.53 38.89
C LEU A 156 5.93 -17.22 39.58
N GLY A 157 6.23 -18.38 40.18
CA GLY A 157 5.37 -19.12 41.11
C GLY A 157 6.24 -19.76 42.18
#